data_AF-A0A4R3R7T5-F1
#
_entry.id   AF-A0A4R3R7T5-F1
#
_cell.length_a   1.000
_cell.length_b   1.000
_cell.length_c   1.000
_cell.angle_alpha   90.00
_cell.angle_beta   90.00
_cell.angle_gamma   90.00
#
_symmetry.space_group_name_H-M   'P 1'
#
loop_
_entity.id
_entity.type
_entity.pdbx_description
1 polymer ?
#
loop_
_entity_poly.entity_id
_entity_poly.type
_entity_poly.pdbx_seq_one_letter_code
_entity_poly.pdbx_strand_id
1 'polypeptide(L)'
;MAFDQVIVATLVPQWPLLDGEEKPAVVTDVVRSVTMAIAGAPFHVRLAVGAVSIFLSLCIALISAGAGGPSVRALRAERLYRLLQRFPSPVSSVVRLYRSMTLLAFYEQEPVAAKLLSARPVWSQRV
;
A
#
# COMPACT_ATOMS: atom_id res chain seq x y z
N MET A 1 -13.63 -2.74 -2.70
CA MET A 1 -14.53 -2.26 -1.62
C MET A 1 -13.92 -1.00 -1.01
N ALA A 2 -14.71 -0.14 -0.35
CA ALA A 2 -14.19 1.11 0.23
C ALA A 2 -13.03 0.90 1.22
N PHE A 3 -13.06 -0.23 1.94
CA PHE A 3 -12.03 -0.66 2.89
C PHE A 3 -10.67 -0.95 2.22
N ASP A 4 -10.67 -1.56 1.04
CA ASP A 4 -9.45 -1.88 0.29
C ASP A 4 -8.70 -0.61 -0.09
N GLN A 5 -9.43 0.44 -0.45
CA GLN A 5 -8.85 1.73 -0.84
C GLN A 5 -8.08 2.37 0.32
N VAL A 6 -8.67 2.36 1.52
CA VAL A 6 -8.02 2.91 2.72
C VAL A 6 -6.74 2.14 3.05
N ILE A 7 -6.80 0.80 2.99
CA ILE A 7 -5.63 -0.04 3.27
C ILE A 7 -4.54 0.20 2.24
N VAL A 8 -4.85 0.14 0.94
CA VAL A 8 -3.86 0.32 -0.13
C VAL A 8 -3.23 1.71 -0.06
N ALA A 9 -4.02 2.76 0.12
CA ALA A 9 -3.50 4.13 0.25
C ALA A 9 -2.52 4.29 1.42
N THR A 10 -2.73 3.56 2.53
CA THR A 10 -1.78 3.57 3.66
C THR A 10 -0.52 2.75 3.43
N LEU A 11 -0.55 1.81 2.47
CA LEU A 11 0.57 0.93 2.13
C LEU A 11 1.42 1.42 0.96
N VAL A 12 0.96 2.44 0.22
CA VAL A 12 1.77 3.06 -0.83
C VAL A 12 3.03 3.64 -0.18
N PRO A 13 4.23 3.24 -0.64
CA PRO A 13 5.48 3.71 -0.06
C PRO A 13 5.62 5.23 -0.24
N GLN A 14 6.22 5.88 0.76
CA GLN A 14 6.64 7.27 0.62
C GLN A 14 7.85 7.32 -0.31
N TRP A 15 7.66 7.89 -1.50
CA TRP A 15 8.74 8.04 -2.47
C TRP A 15 9.09 9.52 -2.67
N PRO A 16 10.31 9.95 -2.30
CA PRO A 16 10.69 11.36 -2.33
C PRO A 16 10.88 11.93 -3.73
N LEU A 17 11.07 11.07 -4.75
CA LEU A 17 11.27 11.50 -6.13
C LEU A 17 9.95 11.74 -6.88
N LEU A 18 8.80 11.37 -6.32
CA LEU A 18 7.50 11.66 -6.95
C LEU A 18 7.12 13.10 -6.64
N ASP A 19 6.86 13.89 -7.68
CA ASP A 19 6.54 15.32 -7.55
C ASP A 19 5.08 15.51 -7.09
N GLY A 20 4.75 16.73 -6.69
CA GLY A 20 3.49 17.07 -5.98
C GLY A 20 2.21 16.52 -6.62
N GLU A 21 2.05 16.71 -7.94
CA GLU A 21 0.87 16.24 -8.70
C GLU A 21 0.98 14.78 -9.16
N GLU A 22 2.19 14.24 -9.32
CA GLU A 22 2.40 12.85 -9.74
C GLU A 22 2.03 11.87 -8.63
N LYS A 23 2.32 12.23 -7.38
CA LYS A 23 2.08 11.40 -6.20
C LYS A 23 0.61 11.02 -6.02
N PRO A 24 -0.38 11.93 -6.01
CA PRO A 24 -1.79 11.56 -5.87
C PRO A 24 -2.31 10.76 -7.06
N ALA A 25 -1.81 11.01 -8.28
CA ALA A 25 -2.16 10.23 -9.47
C ALA A 25 -1.68 8.77 -9.33
N VAL A 26 -0.40 8.57 -9.00
CA VAL A 26 0.19 7.25 -8.75
C VAL A 26 -0.55 6.50 -7.64
N VAL A 27 -0.87 7.17 -6.53
CA VAL A 27 -1.64 6.55 -5.44
C VAL A 27 -3.02 6.10 -5.93
N THR A 28 -3.71 6.94 -6.71
CA THR A 28 -5.04 6.63 -7.25
C THR A 28 -4.98 5.42 -8.19
N ASP A 29 -3.98 5.34 -9.05
CA ASP A 29 -3.80 4.24 -9.99
C ASP A 29 -3.43 2.92 -9.30
N VAL A 30 -2.55 2.97 -8.30
CA VAL A 30 -2.22 1.82 -7.47
C VAL A 30 -3.44 1.31 -6.70
N VAL A 31 -4.21 2.23 -6.08
CA VAL A 31 -5.46 1.88 -5.38
C VAL A 31 -6.44 1.21 -6.33
N ARG A 32 -6.64 1.77 -7.52
CA ARG A 32 -7.54 1.23 -8.54
C ARG A 32 -7.09 -0.16 -8.99
N SER A 33 -5.82 -0.34 -9.33
CA SER A 33 -5.26 -1.60 -9.80
C SER A 33 -5.43 -2.72 -8.75
N VAL A 34 -5.02 -2.47 -7.51
CA VAL A 34 -5.11 -3.47 -6.44
C VAL A 34 -6.56 -3.78 -6.09
N THR A 35 -7.44 -2.78 -6.04
CA THR A 35 -8.87 -3.00 -5.74
C THR A 35 -9.55 -3.84 -6.82
N MET A 36 -9.24 -3.60 -8.10
CA MET A 36 -9.78 -4.39 -9.22
C MET A 36 -9.27 -5.83 -9.18
N ALA A 37 -7.99 -6.03 -8.90
CA ALA A 37 -7.41 -7.37 -8.79
C ALA A 37 -8.04 -8.19 -7.65
N ILE A 38 -8.34 -7.56 -6.51
CA ILE A 38 -9.06 -8.21 -5.40
C ILE A 38 -10.52 -8.50 -5.79
N ALA A 39 -11.19 -7.58 -6.50
CA ALA A 39 -12.55 -7.78 -6.97
C ALA A 39 -12.69 -8.94 -7.97
N GLY A 40 -11.65 -9.18 -8.76
CA GLY A 40 -11.55 -10.31 -9.70
C GLY A 40 -11.17 -11.65 -9.08
N ALA A 41 -10.81 -11.69 -7.79
CA ALA A 41 -10.40 -12.93 -7.12
C ALA A 41 -11.59 -13.90 -6.90
N PRO A 42 -11.32 -15.21 -6.75
CA PRO A 42 -12.35 -16.19 -6.41
C PRO A 42 -13.13 -15.82 -5.14
N PHE A 43 -14.40 -16.19 -5.08
CA PHE A 43 -15.32 -15.78 -4.00
C PHE A 43 -14.79 -16.09 -2.58
N HIS A 44 -14.22 -17.28 -2.37
CA HIS A 44 -13.69 -17.69 -1.06
C HIS A 44 -12.52 -16.80 -0.61
N VAL A 45 -11.68 -16.34 -1.54
CA VAL A 45 -10.61 -15.38 -1.27
C VAL A 45 -11.22 -14.02 -0.93
N ARG A 46 -12.18 -13.55 -1.73
CA ARG A 46 -12.85 -12.25 -1.50
C ARG A 46 -13.54 -12.17 -0.16
N LEU A 47 -14.16 -13.26 0.31
CA LEU A 47 -14.86 -13.30 1.58
C LEU A 47 -13.87 -13.22 2.76
N ALA A 48 -12.79 -14.00 2.71
CA ALA A 48 -11.74 -13.98 3.73
C ALA A 48 -11.02 -12.61 3.78
N VAL A 49 -10.64 -12.09 2.60
CA VAL A 49 -10.02 -10.78 2.47
C VAL A 49 -10.97 -9.68 2.95
N GLY A 50 -12.23 -9.70 2.53
CA GLY A 50 -13.23 -8.70 2.92
C GLY A 50 -13.44 -8.62 4.43
N ALA A 51 -13.57 -9.76 5.13
CA ALA A 51 -13.71 -9.79 6.57
C ALA A 51 -12.51 -9.18 7.30
N VAL A 52 -11.29 -9.53 6.87
CA VAL A 52 -10.06 -8.98 7.45
C VAL A 52 -9.90 -7.50 7.09
N SER A 53 -10.29 -7.07 5.90
CA SER A 53 -10.20 -5.68 5.46
C SER A 53 -11.11 -4.74 6.25
N ILE A 54 -12.29 -5.21 6.68
CA ILE A 54 -13.14 -4.45 7.61
C ILE A 54 -12.42 -4.23 8.93
N PHE A 55 -11.86 -5.30 9.52
CA PHE A 55 -11.10 -5.22 10.77
C PHE A 55 -9.90 -4.27 10.64
N LEU A 56 -9.11 -4.41 9.58
CA LEU A 56 -7.94 -3.55 9.32
C LEU A 56 -8.34 -2.09 9.14
N SER A 57 -9.42 -1.81 8.41
CA SER A 57 -9.90 -0.44 8.19
C SER A 57 -10.36 0.21 9.49
N LEU A 58 -11.02 -0.55 10.36
CA LEU A 58 -11.39 -0.07 11.69
C LEU A 58 -10.14 0.27 12.52
N CYS A 59 -9.11 -0.59 12.51
CA CYS A 59 -7.85 -0.30 13.18
C CYS A 59 -7.18 0.99 12.63
N ILE A 60 -7.14 1.16 11.30
CA ILE A 60 -6.58 2.35 10.65
C ILE A 60 -7.38 3.60 11.04
N ALA A 61 -8.71 3.52 11.05
CA ALA A 61 -9.60 4.63 11.38
C ALA A 61 -9.43 5.07 12.85
N LEU A 62 -9.42 4.13 13.80
CA LEU A 62 -9.22 4.42 15.22
C LEU A 62 -7.89 5.12 15.49
N ILE A 63 -6.83 4.73 14.78
CA ILE A 63 -5.50 5.33 14.93
C ILE A 63 -5.39 6.68 14.23
N SER A 64 -6.11 6.86 13.12
CA SER A 64 -6.17 8.13 12.38
C SER A 64 -7.03 9.18 13.09
N ALA A 65 -8.06 8.78 13.83
CA ALA A 65 -8.94 9.69 14.58
C ALA A 65 -8.24 10.33 15.79
N GLY A 66 -7.22 9.69 16.35
CA GLY A 66 -6.41 10.25 17.45
C GLY A 66 -5.27 11.14 16.96
N ALA A 67 -5.56 12.40 16.62
CA ALA A 67 -4.64 13.57 16.57
C ALA A 67 -3.15 13.37 16.16
N GLY A 68 -2.78 14.04 15.05
CA GLY A 68 -1.39 14.33 14.65
C GLY A 68 -1.26 14.49 13.14
N GLY A 69 -0.55 15.51 12.66
CA GLY A 69 -0.40 15.84 11.23
C GLY A 69 0.12 14.69 10.33
N PRO A 70 0.20 14.90 9.01
CA PRO A 70 0.43 13.85 8.00
C PRO A 70 1.62 12.92 8.29
N SER A 71 2.71 13.47 8.86
CA SER A 71 3.93 12.75 9.20
C SER A 71 3.77 11.80 10.40
N VAL A 72 2.96 12.20 11.39
CA VAL A 72 2.67 11.37 12.57
C VAL A 72 1.75 10.20 12.18
N ARG A 73 0.85 10.43 11.22
CA ARG A 73 -0.03 9.40 10.66
C ARG A 73 0.75 8.28 9.98
N ALA A 74 1.76 8.63 9.17
CA ALA A 74 2.61 7.64 8.50
C ALA A 74 3.42 6.78 9.48
N LEU A 75 4.04 7.41 10.50
CA LEU A 75 4.82 6.71 11.51
C LEU A 75 3.97 5.74 12.36
N ARG A 76 2.70 6.09 12.59
CA ARG A 76 1.75 5.23 13.30
C ARG A 76 1.20 4.12 12.42
N ALA A 77 0.99 4.35 11.12
CA ALA A 77 0.65 3.30 10.16
C ALA A 77 1.75 2.22 10.11
N GLU A 78 3.02 2.64 10.09
CA GLU A 78 4.18 1.73 10.18
C GLU A 78 4.19 0.91 11.49
N ARG A 79 3.89 1.54 12.64
CA ARG A 79 3.81 0.83 13.94
C ARG A 79 2.62 -0.11 14.02
N LEU A 80 1.46 0.30 13.53
CA LEU A 80 0.28 -0.55 13.43
C LEU A 80 0.57 -1.76 12.54
N TYR A 81 1.27 -1.54 11.43
CA TYR A 81 1.66 -2.62 10.54
C TYR A 81 2.56 -3.65 11.24
N ARG A 82 3.57 -3.20 12.00
CA ARG A 82 4.39 -4.10 12.83
C ARG A 82 3.58 -4.86 13.89
N LEU A 83 2.56 -4.20 14.47
CA LEU A 83 1.65 -4.85 15.41
C LEU A 83 0.76 -5.89 14.71
N LEU A 84 0.22 -5.57 13.53
CA LEU A 84 -0.60 -6.43 12.69
C LEU A 84 0.16 -7.65 12.18
N GLN A 85 1.46 -7.51 11.89
CA GLN A 85 2.32 -8.65 11.56
C GLN A 85 2.48 -9.66 12.72
N ARG A 86 2.16 -9.25 13.96
CA ARG A 86 2.22 -10.09 15.16
C ARG A 86 0.91 -10.84 15.42
N PHE A 87 -0.16 -10.55 14.67
CA PHE A 87 -1.43 -11.28 14.73
C PHE A 87 -1.32 -12.65 14.06
N PRO A 88 -2.22 -13.60 14.40
CA PRO A 88 -2.22 -14.95 13.83
C PRO A 88 -2.33 -14.97 12.29
N SER A 89 -1.93 -16.11 11.74
CA SER A 89 -1.67 -16.37 10.31
C SER A 89 -2.63 -15.74 9.29
N PRO A 90 -3.96 -15.71 9.48
CA PRO A 90 -4.88 -15.16 8.47
C PRO A 90 -4.72 -13.65 8.27
N VAL A 91 -4.60 -12.89 9.36
CA VAL A 91 -4.46 -11.42 9.29
C VAL A 91 -3.13 -11.06 8.67
N SER A 92 -2.04 -11.70 9.13
CA SER A 92 -0.70 -11.49 8.58
C SER A 92 -0.62 -11.82 7.09
N SER A 93 -1.29 -12.89 6.64
CA SER A 93 -1.33 -13.28 5.23
C SER A 93 -2.05 -12.26 4.36
N VAL A 94 -3.19 -11.74 4.79
CA VAL A 94 -3.93 -10.68 4.07
C VAL A 94 -3.14 -9.38 4.04
N VAL A 95 -2.53 -9.00 5.17
CA VAL A 95 -1.67 -7.81 5.26
C VAL A 95 -0.45 -7.93 4.34
N ARG A 96 0.13 -9.13 4.22
CA ARG A 96 1.23 -9.40 3.28
C ARG A 96 0.76 -9.35 1.83
N LEU A 97 -0.42 -9.92 1.54
CA LEU A 97 -1.04 -9.86 0.21
C LEU A 97 -1.22 -8.42 -0.25
N TYR A 98 -1.88 -7.58 0.55
CA TYR A 98 -2.06 -6.16 0.21
C TYR A 98 -0.71 -5.47 0.00
N ARG A 99 0.26 -5.65 0.90
CA ARG A 99 1.58 -5.03 0.76
C ARG A 99 2.28 -5.45 -0.53
N SER A 100 2.29 -6.74 -0.84
CA SER A 100 2.93 -7.26 -2.06
C SER A 100 2.26 -6.71 -3.32
N MET A 101 0.93 -6.69 -3.37
CA MET A 101 0.19 -6.15 -4.51
C MET A 101 0.37 -4.64 -4.66
N THR A 102 0.33 -3.89 -3.55
CA THR A 102 0.55 -2.44 -3.55
C THR A 102 1.96 -2.09 -4.00
N LEU A 103 2.98 -2.81 -3.53
CA LEU A 103 4.36 -2.59 -3.96
C LEU A 103 4.55 -2.93 -5.45
N LEU A 104 4.03 -4.06 -5.90
CA LEU A 104 4.12 -4.45 -7.31
C LEU A 104 3.45 -3.40 -8.20
N ALA A 105 2.19 -3.06 -7.90
CA ALA A 105 1.43 -2.07 -8.66
C ALA A 105 2.08 -0.68 -8.62
N PHE A 106 2.76 -0.31 -7.52
CA PHE A 106 3.50 0.94 -7.41
C PHE A 106 4.71 0.98 -8.34
N TYR A 107 5.50 -0.09 -8.38
CA TYR A 107 6.67 -0.18 -9.25
C TYR A 107 6.34 -0.34 -10.74
N GLU A 108 5.12 -0.79 -11.06
CA GLU A 108 4.61 -0.85 -12.43
C GLU A 108 4.15 0.50 -12.98
N GLN A 109 4.01 1.54 -12.15
CA GLN A 109 3.61 2.86 -12.65
C GLN A 109 4.72 3.51 -13.47
N GLU A 110 4.40 3.98 -14.68
CA GLU A 110 5.33 4.68 -15.58
C GLU A 110 6.17 5.78 -14.91
N PRO A 111 5.61 6.73 -14.15
CA PRO A 111 6.42 7.77 -13.50
C PRO A 111 7.40 7.20 -12.48
N VAL A 112 7.04 6.12 -11.79
CA VAL A 112 7.92 5.44 -10.82
C VAL A 112 9.04 4.70 -11.57
N ALA A 113 8.70 3.95 -12.60
CA ALA A 113 9.66 3.21 -13.43
C ALA A 113 10.66 4.17 -14.12
N ALA A 114 10.18 5.27 -14.70
CA ALA A 114 11.02 6.28 -15.34
C ALA A 114 12.04 6.88 -14.37
N LYS A 115 11.60 7.23 -13.15
CA LYS A 115 12.49 7.80 -12.12
C LYS A 115 13.46 6.77 -11.53
N LEU A 116 13.08 5.50 -11.46
CA LEU A 116 13.99 4.42 -11.08
C LEU A 116 15.10 4.18 -12.11
N LEU A 117 14.74 4.25 -13.39
CA LEU A 117 15.69 4.10 -14.49
C LEU A 117 16.65 5.29 -14.58
N SER A 118 16.17 6.52 -14.32
CA SER A 118 17.01 7.72 -14.31
C SER A 118 17.88 7.86 -13.06
N ALA A 119 17.42 7.35 -11.91
CA ALA A 119 18.18 7.37 -10.65
C ALA A 119 19.27 6.29 -10.58
N ARG A 120 19.37 5.39 -11.58
CA ARG A 120 20.39 4.34 -11.60
C ARG A 120 21.77 4.99 -11.74
N PRO A 121 22.68 4.86 -10.76
CA PRO A 121 24.04 5.32 -10.95
C PRO A 121 24.65 4.50 -12.10
N VAL A 122 25.36 5.16 -13.00
CA VAL A 122 26.11 4.55 -14.10
C VAL A 122 27.19 3.63 -13.51
N TRP A 123 26.82 2.40 -13.14
CA TRP A 123 27.74 1.33 -12.70
C TRP A 123 28.19 0.47 -13.88
N SER A 124 28.19 1.03 -15.10
CA SER A 124 28.59 0.32 -16.32
C SER A 124 29.55 1.18 -17.13
N GLN A 125 30.75 1.40 -16.58
CA GLN A 125 31.88 1.86 -17.38
C GLN A 125 33.25 1.32 -16.94
N ARG A 126 33.29 0.27 -16.13
CA ARG A 126 34.51 -0.52 -15.88
C ARG A 126 34.14 -1.98 -15.58
N VAL A 127 34.10 -2.82 -16.61
CA VAL A 127 34.95 -4.01 -16.80
C VAL A 127 34.97 -4.30 -18.30
#